data_AF-A0A969B9N3-F1
#
_entry.id   AF-A0A969B9N3-F1
#
_cell.length_a   1.000
_cell.length_b   1.000
_cell.length_c   1.000
_cell.angle_alpha   90.00
_cell.angle_beta   90.00
_cell.angle_gamma   90.00
#
_symmetry.space_group_name_H-M   'P 1'
#
loop_
_entity.id
_entity.type
_entity.pdbx_description
1 polymer ?
#
loop_
_entity_poly.entity_id
_entity_poly.type
_entity_poly.pdbx_seq_one_letter_code
_entity_poly.pdbx_strand_id
1 'polypeptide(L)'
;MTDSNKHTNFIGLTLDYLQDMLSAKQRNALEREVMRHPFDEEAFEGLNSLSAHSFQTDLEEIQQKIWLARPKKTWTLTRIAASISILLMVGALSYFAFFNPKKHILPKIPTQHL
;
A
#
# COMPACT_ATOMS: atom_id res chain seq x y z
N MET A 1 -7.68 -13.09 8.88
CA MET A 1 -7.93 -11.96 7.94
C MET A 1 -9.34 -11.42 8.23
N THR A 2 -9.54 -10.67 9.33
CA THR A 2 -10.87 -10.17 9.74
C THR A 2 -10.84 -8.92 10.65
N ASP A 3 -9.75 -8.14 10.71
CA ASP A 3 -9.66 -7.01 11.67
C ASP A 3 -10.16 -5.66 11.15
N SER A 4 -10.18 -5.44 9.83
CA SER A 4 -10.58 -4.14 9.25
C SER A 4 -12.01 -3.73 9.59
N ASN A 5 -12.93 -4.70 9.72
CA ASN A 5 -14.35 -4.43 9.95
C ASN A 5 -14.63 -3.99 11.40
N LYS A 6 -13.82 -4.39 12.38
CA LYS A 6 -14.05 -3.99 13.79
C LYS A 6 -13.83 -2.49 14.00
N HIS A 7 -12.78 -1.94 13.41
CA HIS A 7 -12.42 -0.53 13.59
C HIS A 7 -13.43 0.43 12.96
N THR A 8 -13.98 0.11 11.79
CA THR A 8 -15.01 0.95 11.14
C THR A 8 -16.30 0.99 11.96
N ASN A 9 -16.67 -0.14 12.58
CA ASN A 9 -17.83 -0.20 13.46
C ASN A 9 -17.60 0.58 14.76
N PHE A 10 -16.39 0.55 15.31
CA PHE A 10 -16.05 1.31 16.52
C PHE A 10 -16.15 2.82 16.29
N ILE A 11 -15.57 3.35 15.20
CA ILE A 11 -15.62 4.79 14.89
C ILE A 11 -17.07 5.27 14.74
N GLY A 12 -17.91 4.51 14.03
CA GLY A 12 -19.34 4.81 13.90
C GLY A 12 -20.05 4.79 15.26
N LEU A 13 -19.81 3.77 16.08
CA LEU A 13 -20.37 3.69 17.43
C LEU A 13 -19.94 4.85 18.33
N THR A 14 -18.69 5.30 18.26
CA THR A 14 -18.23 6.49 18.99
C THR A 14 -18.87 7.78 18.48
N LEU A 15 -19.10 7.91 17.17
CA LEU A 15 -19.80 9.06 16.62
C LEU A 15 -21.26 9.08 17.09
N ASP A 16 -21.94 7.94 17.03
CA ASP A 16 -23.31 7.78 17.54
C ASP A 16 -23.39 8.03 19.05
N TYR A 17 -22.35 7.64 19.81
CA TYR A 17 -22.24 7.93 21.25
C TYR A 17 -22.17 9.44 21.49
N LEU A 18 -21.31 10.17 20.76
CA LEU A 18 -21.15 11.62 20.89
C LEU A 18 -22.40 12.40 20.44
N GLN A 19 -23.20 11.82 19.53
CA GLN A 19 -24.47 12.39 19.05
C GLN A 19 -25.67 11.98 19.90
N ASP A 20 -25.46 11.23 21.00
CA ASP A 20 -26.50 10.69 21.87
C ASP A 20 -27.57 9.84 21.15
N MET A 21 -27.15 9.14 20.08
CA MET A 21 -28.02 8.28 19.27
C MET A 21 -28.01 6.81 19.70
N LEU A 22 -27.12 6.42 20.61
CA LEU A 22 -27.05 5.05 21.11
C LEU A 22 -28.15 4.74 22.12
N SER A 23 -28.73 3.54 22.04
CA SER A 23 -29.57 3.03 23.11
C SER A 23 -28.75 2.77 24.39
N ALA A 24 -29.40 2.80 25.56
CA ALA A 24 -28.73 2.55 26.84
C ALA A 24 -27.94 1.22 26.88
N LYS A 25 -28.45 0.18 26.21
CA LYS A 25 -27.76 -1.11 26.10
C LYS A 25 -26.48 -1.00 25.28
N GLN A 26 -26.52 -0.31 24.14
CA GLN A 26 -25.36 -0.12 23.27
C GLN A 26 -24.31 0.78 23.94
N ARG A 27 -24.78 1.82 24.62
CA ARG A 27 -23.95 2.78 25.35
C ARG A 27 -23.14 2.08 26.45
N ASN A 28 -23.80 1.32 27.31
CA ASN A 28 -23.15 0.50 28.35
C ASN A 28 -22.21 -0.55 27.74
N ALA A 29 -22.59 -1.20 26.64
CA ALA A 29 -21.71 -2.16 25.97
C ALA A 29 -20.41 -1.52 25.45
N LEU A 30 -20.50 -0.30 24.89
CA LEU A 30 -19.34 0.47 24.45
C LEU A 30 -18.46 0.88 25.64
N GLU A 31 -19.05 1.48 26.68
CA GLU A 31 -18.33 1.89 27.89
C GLU A 31 -17.59 0.71 28.53
N ARG A 32 -18.24 -0.46 28.63
CA ARG A 32 -17.62 -1.69 29.16
C ARG A 32 -16.50 -2.25 28.29
N GLU A 33 -16.56 -2.05 26.98
CA GLU A 33 -15.48 -2.48 26.06
C GLU A 33 -14.26 -1.58 26.26
N VAL A 34 -14.48 -0.27 26.29
CA VAL A 34 -13.45 0.75 26.48
C VAL A 34 -12.76 0.61 27.84
N MET A 35 -13.51 0.38 28.91
CA MET A 35 -12.95 0.19 30.26
C MET A 35 -12.10 -1.09 30.43
N ARG A 36 -12.01 -1.97 29.42
CA ARG A 36 -11.17 -3.18 29.53
C ARG A 36 -9.68 -2.85 29.52
N HIS A 37 -9.30 -1.75 28.89
CA HIS A 37 -7.91 -1.37 28.72
C HIS A 37 -7.69 0.06 29.24
N PRO A 38 -6.68 0.28 30.10
CA PRO A 38 -6.41 1.62 30.65
C PRO A 38 -6.18 2.69 29.57
N PHE A 39 -5.54 2.29 28.46
CA PHE A 39 -5.31 3.18 27.33
C PHE A 39 -6.62 3.59 26.64
N ASP A 40 -7.52 2.63 26.40
CA ASP A 40 -8.78 2.90 25.72
C ASP A 40 -9.69 3.79 26.60
N GLU A 41 -9.71 3.54 27.90
CA GLU A 41 -10.43 4.33 28.90
C GLU A 41 -9.97 5.80 28.90
N GLU A 42 -8.66 6.04 29.02
CA GLU A 42 -8.09 7.41 28.99
C GLU A 42 -8.36 8.10 27.64
N ALA A 43 -8.18 7.37 26.53
CA ALA A 43 -8.47 7.89 25.20
C ALA A 43 -9.95 8.26 25.03
N PHE A 44 -10.87 7.45 25.56
CA PHE A 44 -12.30 7.69 25.49
C PHE A 44 -12.75 8.86 26.37
N GLU A 45 -12.17 9.02 27.56
CA GLU A 45 -12.39 10.22 28.38
C GLU A 45 -11.97 11.48 27.63
N GLY A 46 -10.80 11.45 26.99
CA GLY A 46 -10.34 12.54 26.11
C GLY A 46 -11.31 12.80 24.95
N LEU A 47 -11.79 11.75 24.29
CA LEU A 47 -12.77 11.88 23.19
C LEU A 47 -14.11 12.47 23.66
N ASN A 48 -14.58 12.14 24.85
CA ASN A 48 -15.83 12.69 25.41
C ASN A 48 -15.77 14.20 25.68
N SER A 49 -14.57 14.78 25.76
CA SER A 49 -14.41 16.23 25.84
C SER A 49 -14.62 16.94 24.50
N LEU A 50 -14.66 16.21 23.39
CA LEU A 50 -14.84 16.74 22.04
C LEU A 50 -16.31 16.75 21.62
N SER A 51 -16.66 17.67 20.72
CA SER A 51 -17.97 17.66 20.08
C SER A 51 -18.03 16.63 18.95
N ALA A 52 -19.21 16.08 18.65
CA ALA A 52 -19.41 15.20 17.51
C ALA A 52 -18.98 15.83 16.18
N HIS A 53 -19.24 17.13 16.00
CA HIS A 53 -18.89 17.86 14.79
C HIS A 53 -17.36 17.98 14.62
N SER A 54 -16.64 18.35 15.68
CA SER A 54 -15.18 18.45 15.63
C SER A 54 -14.55 17.09 15.36
N PHE A 55 -15.03 16.04 16.03
CA PHE A 55 -14.54 14.68 15.83
C PHE A 55 -14.72 14.21 14.38
N GLN A 56 -15.89 14.44 13.78
CA GLN A 56 -16.14 14.08 12.39
C GLN A 56 -15.26 14.87 11.42
N THR A 57 -15.13 16.18 11.63
CA THR A 57 -14.29 17.05 10.79
C THR A 57 -12.83 16.60 10.79
N ASP A 58 -12.30 16.29 11.97
CA ASP A 58 -10.92 15.83 12.13
C ASP A 58 -10.69 14.48 11.43
N LEU A 59 -11.66 13.56 11.52
CA LEU A 59 -11.58 12.28 10.81
C LEU A 59 -11.57 12.46 9.29
N GLU A 60 -12.40 13.36 8.75
CA GLU A 60 -12.43 13.69 7.33
C GLU A 60 -11.09 14.28 6.88
N GLU A 61 -10.51 15.19 7.67
CA GLU A 61 -9.19 15.77 7.41
C GLU A 61 -8.09 14.69 7.40
N ILE A 62 -8.06 13.80 8.39
CA ILE A 62 -7.10 12.70 8.46
C ILE A 62 -7.24 11.78 7.25
N GLN A 63 -8.48 11.41 6.89
CA GLN A 63 -8.76 10.56 5.74
C GLN A 63 -8.24 11.20 4.45
N GLN A 64 -8.46 12.50 4.27
CA GLN A 64 -7.97 13.24 3.12
C GLN A 64 -6.43 13.26 3.07
N LYS A 65 -5.75 13.55 4.19
CA LYS A 65 -4.29 13.55 4.24
C LYS A 65 -3.70 12.18 3.94
N ILE A 66 -4.29 11.11 4.49
CA ILE A 66 -3.86 9.73 4.21
C ILE A 66 -4.02 9.42 2.73
N TRP A 67 -5.14 9.82 2.11
CA TRP A 67 -5.38 9.60 0.69
C TRP A 67 -4.34 10.33 -0.18
N LEU A 68 -4.04 11.59 0.16
CA LEU A 68 -3.03 12.40 -0.55
C LEU A 68 -1.60 11.87 -0.35
N ALA A 69 -1.30 11.32 0.82
CA ALA A 69 0.02 10.75 1.13
C ALA A 69 0.28 9.40 0.46
N ARG A 70 -0.71 8.76 -0.19
CA ARG A 70 -0.50 7.50 -0.89
C ARG A 70 0.46 7.71 -2.08
N PRO A 71 1.56 6.94 -2.16
CA PRO A 71 2.48 7.06 -3.27
C PRO A 71 1.75 6.75 -4.57
N LYS A 72 1.89 7.65 -5.56
CA LYS A 72 1.33 7.44 -6.89
C LYS A 72 1.92 6.13 -7.45
N LYS A 73 1.05 5.25 -7.95
CA LYS A 73 1.36 3.90 -8.46
C LYS A 73 2.43 3.85 -9.56
N THR A 74 2.86 5.00 -10.08
CA THR A 74 3.89 5.15 -11.13
C THR A 74 5.19 4.45 -10.78
N TRP A 75 5.57 4.36 -9.50
CA TRP A 75 6.81 3.70 -9.08
C TRP A 75 6.79 2.17 -9.27
N THR A 76 5.62 1.54 -9.31
CA THR A 76 5.51 0.11 -9.65
C THR A 76 5.66 -0.16 -11.15
N LEU A 77 5.20 0.77 -12.00
CA LEU A 77 5.27 0.61 -13.45
C LEU A 77 6.71 0.74 -13.96
N THR A 78 7.49 1.66 -13.39
CA THR A 78 8.92 1.81 -13.75
C THR A 78 9.74 0.59 -13.37
N ARG A 79 9.43 -0.06 -12.24
CA ARG A 79 10.09 -1.30 -11.81
C ARG A 79 9.80 -2.47 -12.76
N ILE A 80 8.56 -2.60 -13.22
CA ILE A 80 8.18 -3.64 -14.20
C ILE A 80 8.90 -3.41 -15.54
N ALA A 81 8.91 -2.17 -16.03
CA ALA A 81 9.60 -1.82 -17.27
C ALA A 81 11.11 -2.09 -17.19
N ALA A 82 11.76 -1.75 -16.06
CA ALA A 82 13.18 -2.04 -15.85
C ALA A 82 13.47 -3.55 -15.85
N SER A 83 12.65 -4.36 -15.19
CA SER A 83 12.80 -5.82 -15.19
C SER A 83 12.69 -6.42 -16.59
N ILE A 84 11.70 -5.98 -17.38
CA ILE A 84 11.54 -6.42 -18.78
C ILE A 84 12.75 -6.01 -19.61
N SER A 85 13.26 -4.78 -19.43
CA SER A 85 14.41 -4.27 -20.19
C SER A 85 15.68 -5.09 -19.93
N ILE A 86 15.95 -5.45 -18.66
CA ILE A 86 17.08 -6.31 -18.30
C ILE A 86 16.94 -7.71 -18.94
N LEU A 87 15.74 -8.30 -18.88
CA LEU A 87 15.47 -9.61 -19.49
C LEU A 87 15.72 -9.59 -21.00
N LEU A 88 15.25 -8.55 -21.70
CA LEU A 88 15.48 -8.39 -23.14
C LEU A 88 16.95 -8.18 -23.47
N MET A 89 17.68 -7.40 -22.66
CA MET A 89 19.10 -7.16 -22.85
C MET A 89 19.92 -8.44 -22.73
N VAL A 90 19.70 -9.21 -21.66
CA VAL A 90 20.39 -10.50 -21.44
C VAL A 90 20.00 -11.52 -22.51
N GLY A 91 18.72 -11.57 -22.89
CA GLY A 91 18.22 -12.44 -23.95
C GLY A 91 18.85 -12.12 -25.31
N ALA A 92 18.95 -10.84 -25.68
CA ALA A 92 19.56 -10.39 -26.92
C ALA A 92 21.07 -10.68 -26.98
N LEU A 93 21.79 -10.42 -25.89
CA LEU A 93 23.21 -10.76 -25.76
C LEU A 93 23.46 -12.26 -25.91
N SER A 94 22.64 -13.07 -25.23
CA SER A 94 22.72 -14.53 -25.31
C SER A 94 22.45 -15.01 -26.74
N TYR A 95 21.37 -14.51 -27.36
CA TYR A 95 21.04 -14.85 -28.74
C TYR A 95 22.20 -14.50 -29.70
N PHE A 96 22.75 -13.30 -29.59
CA PHE A 96 23.86 -12.88 -30.44
C PHE A 96 25.12 -13.75 -30.24
N ALA A 97 25.42 -14.14 -28.99
CA ALA A 97 26.58 -14.97 -28.67
C ALA A 97 26.45 -16.40 -29.21
N PHE A 98 25.25 -17.00 -29.16
CA PHE A 98 25.03 -18.38 -29.59
C PHE A 98 24.73 -18.53 -31.08
N PHE A 99 24.09 -17.53 -31.71
CA PHE A 99 23.61 -17.63 -33.10
C PHE A 99 24.46 -16.90 -34.14
N ASN A 100 25.57 -16.25 -33.77
CA ASN A 100 26.57 -15.77 -34.74
C ASN A 100 27.72 -16.77 -34.89
N PRO A 101 27.65 -17.73 -35.83
CA PRO A 101 28.83 -18.51 -36.18
C PRO A 101 29.89 -17.55 -36.73
N LYS A 102 31.07 -17.54 -36.12
CA LYS A 102 32.23 -16.80 -36.64
C LYS A 102 32.42 -17.20 -38.11
N LYS A 103 32.29 -16.25 -39.03
CA LYS A 103 32.70 -16.46 -40.42
C LYS A 103 34.22 -16.63 -40.40
N HIS A 104 34.68 -17.88 -40.43
CA HIS A 104 36.08 -18.19 -40.64
C HIS A 104 36.47 -17.63 -42.01
N ILE A 105 37.13 -16.47 -42.01
CA ILE A 105 37.78 -15.94 -43.20
C ILE A 105 38.99 -16.84 -43.41
N LEU A 106 38.86 -17.82 -44.31
CA LEU A 106 39.96 -18.70 -44.68
C LEU A 106 41.08 -17.84 -45.31
N PRO A 107 42.35 -18.04 -44.91
CA PRO A 107 43.45 -17.33 -45.54
C PRO A 107 43.55 -17.76 -47.00
N LYS A 108 43.56 -16.77 -47.91
CA LYS A 108 43.79 -16.97 -49.34
C LYS A 108 45.20 -17.53 -49.53
N ILE A 109 45.31 -18.82 -49.82
CA ILE A 109 46.59 -19.47 -50.11
C ILE A 109 47.10 -18.88 -51.44
N PRO A 110 48.32 -18.30 -51.48
CA PRO A 110 48.89 -17.86 -52.74
C PRO A 110 49.26 -19.08 -53.58
N THR A 111 48.57 -19.25 -54.71
CA THR A 111 48.95 -20.18 -55.77
C THR A 111 50.33 -19.78 -56.28
N GLN A 112 51.35 -20.58 -55.97
CA GLN A 112 52.63 -20.46 -56.67
C GLN A 112 52.44 -21.02 -58.08
N HIS A 113 52.49 -20.13 -59.07
CA HIS A 113 52.65 -20.50 -60.47
C HIS A 113 54.08 -21.03 -60.65
N LEU A 114 54.17 -22.28 -61.09
CA LEU A 114 55.35 -22.90 -61.67
C LEU A 114 55.47 -22.49 -63.15
#